data_AF-A0A7X3UZE2-F1
#
_entry.id   AF-A0A7X3UZE2-F1
#
_cell.length_a   1.000
_cell.length_b   1.000
_cell.length_c   1.000
_cell.angle_alpha   90.00
_cell.angle_beta   90.00
_cell.angle_gamma   90.00
#
_symmetry.space_group_name_H-M   'P 1'
#
loop_
_entity.id
_entity.type
_entity.pdbx_description
1 polymer ?
#
loop_
_entity_poly.entity_id
_entity_poly.type
_entity_poly.pdbx_seq_one_letter_code
_entity_poly.pdbx_strand_id
1 'polypeptide(L)'
;MARIHFVVSETAKTSYRSQARREGKSLGQWLREAADEKLAGARPAKFTLEELREFNAACDARRSDAPEPDWEEAKRIIAASKIAGLGE
;
A
#
# COMPACT_ATOMS: atom_id res chain seq x y z
N MET A 1 -7.67 -24.64 -9.76
CA MET A 1 -7.86 -23.36 -10.50
C MET A 1 -9.12 -22.70 -9.97
N ALA A 2 -9.02 -21.51 -9.37
CA ALA A 2 -10.19 -20.79 -8.87
C ALA A 2 -10.87 -20.02 -10.01
N ARG A 3 -12.21 -19.99 -10.02
CA ARG A 3 -12.98 -19.23 -11.01
C ARG A 3 -13.53 -17.97 -10.36
N ILE A 4 -13.24 -16.82 -10.97
CA ILE A 4 -13.75 -15.52 -10.54
C ILE A 4 -14.82 -15.08 -11.55
N HIS A 5 -15.99 -14.70 -11.05
CA HIS A 5 -17.07 -14.11 -11.84
C HIS A 5 -17.25 -12.65 -11.43
N PHE A 6 -17.45 -11.76 -12.39
CA PHE A 6 -17.73 -10.35 -12.15
C PHE A 6 -18.78 -9.85 -13.13
N VAL A 7 -19.61 -8.92 -12.67
CA VAL A 7 -20.64 -8.26 -13.48
C VAL A 7 -20.06 -6.98 -14.03
N VAL A 8 -20.21 -6.76 -15.33
CA VAL A 8 -19.77 -5.56 -16.05
C VAL A 8 -20.87 -5.11 -16.99
N SER A 9 -20.87 -3.84 -17.36
CA SER A 9 -21.72 -3.36 -18.44
C SER A 9 -21.33 -4.03 -19.77
N GLU A 10 -22.28 -4.13 -20.70
CA GLU A 10 -22.00 -4.64 -22.04
C GLU A 10 -21.00 -3.77 -22.81
N THR A 11 -20.97 -2.46 -22.53
CA THR A 11 -19.98 -1.53 -23.09
C THR A 11 -18.57 -1.89 -22.61
N ALA A 12 -18.37 -2.11 -21.31
CA ALA A 12 -17.07 -2.49 -20.75
C ALA A 12 -16.60 -3.85 -21.30
N LYS A 13 -17.50 -4.84 -21.35
CA LYS A 13 -17.22 -6.16 -21.91
C LYS A 13 -16.75 -6.10 -23.37
N THR A 14 -17.38 -5.24 -24.18
CA THR A 14 -16.99 -5.03 -25.59
C THR A 14 -15.60 -4.40 -25.68
N SER A 15 -15.34 -3.35 -24.90
CA SER A 15 -14.03 -2.69 -24.85
C SER A 15 -12.92 -3.65 -24.43
N TYR A 16 -13.12 -4.44 -23.37
CA TYR A 16 -12.12 -5.42 -22.91
C TYR A 16 -11.82 -6.48 -23.96
N ARG A 17 -12.84 -7.01 -24.64
CA ARG A 17 -12.64 -7.99 -25.72
C ARG A 17 -11.89 -7.40 -26.91
N SER A 18 -12.24 -6.17 -27.30
CA SER A 18 -11.57 -5.47 -28.40
C SER A 18 -10.08 -5.28 -28.09
N GLN A 19 -9.77 -4.83 -26.87
CA GLN A 19 -8.40 -4.61 -26.44
C GLN A 19 -7.60 -5.90 -26.31
N ALA A 20 -8.17 -6.94 -25.69
CA ALA A 20 -7.54 -8.26 -25.61
C ALA A 20 -7.20 -8.82 -27.01
N ARG A 21 -8.12 -8.66 -27.98
CA ARG A 21 -7.89 -9.09 -29.37
C ARG A 21 -6.78 -8.29 -30.05
N ARG A 22 -6.72 -6.98 -29.85
CA ARG A 22 -5.64 -6.12 -30.38
C ARG A 22 -4.27 -6.55 -29.88
N GLU A 23 -4.20 -7.03 -28.64
CA GLU A 23 -2.97 -7.54 -28.02
C GLU A 23 -2.72 -9.03 -28.28
N GLY A 24 -3.58 -9.71 -29.05
CA GLY A 24 -3.42 -11.15 -29.35
C GLY A 24 -3.67 -12.08 -28.16
N LYS A 25 -4.38 -11.61 -27.13
CA LYS A 25 -4.63 -12.34 -25.86
C LYS A 25 -6.07 -12.80 -25.75
N SER A 26 -6.29 -13.85 -24.96
CA SER A 26 -7.65 -14.16 -24.49
C SER A 26 -8.15 -13.10 -23.50
N LEU A 27 -9.46 -12.89 -23.41
CA LEU A 27 -10.03 -11.92 -22.45
C LEU A 27 -9.59 -12.21 -21.01
N GLY A 28 -9.59 -13.49 -20.62
CA GLY A 28 -9.19 -13.90 -19.27
C GLY A 28 -7.71 -13.67 -18.98
N GLN A 29 -6.85 -13.89 -19.98
CA GLN A 29 -5.42 -13.59 -19.85
C GLN A 29 -5.20 -12.07 -19.73
N TRP A 30 -5.82 -11.29 -20.61
CA TRP A 30 -5.70 -9.84 -20.61
C TRP A 30 -6.15 -9.21 -19.29
N LEU A 31 -7.28 -9.65 -18.75
CA LEU A 31 -7.77 -9.19 -17.45
C LEU A 31 -6.86 -9.61 -16.28
N ARG A 32 -6.27 -10.80 -16.34
CA ARG A 32 -5.33 -11.26 -15.31
C ARG A 32 -4.09 -10.39 -15.30
N GLU A 33 -3.47 -10.18 -16.46
CA GLU A 33 -2.27 -9.35 -16.58
C GLU A 33 -2.52 -7.91 -16.11
N ALA A 34 -3.65 -7.32 -16.49
CA ALA A 34 -4.03 -5.99 -16.02
C ALA A 34 -4.24 -5.92 -14.49
N ALA A 35 -4.77 -6.99 -13.88
CA ALA A 35 -4.90 -7.07 -12.43
C ALA A 35 -3.53 -7.23 -11.74
N ASP A 36 -2.66 -8.07 -12.29
CA ASP A 36 -1.32 -8.32 -11.77
C ASP A 36 -0.45 -7.05 -11.84
N GLU A 37 -0.55 -6.27 -12.92
CA GLU A 37 0.13 -4.98 -13.08
C GLU A 37 -0.31 -3.97 -12.01
N LYS A 38 -1.63 -3.86 -11.77
CA LYS A 38 -2.15 -3.01 -10.69
C LYS A 38 -1.68 -3.45 -9.32
N LEU A 39 -1.63 -4.77 -9.07
CA LEU A 39 -1.15 -5.31 -7.80
C LEU A 39 0.36 -5.11 -7.61
N ALA A 40 1.14 -5.21 -8.68
CA ALA A 40 2.58 -4.94 -8.63
C ALA A 40 2.85 -3.47 -8.26
N GLY A 41 2.09 -2.53 -8.83
CA GLY A 41 2.19 -1.10 -8.50
C GLY A 41 1.60 -0.72 -7.13
N ALA A 42 0.59 -1.45 -6.66
CA ALA A 42 -0.07 -1.18 -5.37
C ALA A 42 0.61 -1.85 -4.18
N ARG A 43 1.57 -2.75 -4.41
CA ARG A 43 2.26 -3.43 -3.31
C ARG A 43 3.10 -2.38 -2.58
N PRO A 44 2.81 -2.09 -1.29
CA PRO A 44 3.67 -1.18 -0.54
C PRO A 44 5.09 -1.72 -0.59
N ALA A 45 6.06 -0.84 -0.84
CA ALA A 45 7.47 -1.19 -0.74
C ALA A 45 7.67 -1.85 0.63
N LYS A 46 8.02 -3.13 0.63
CA LYS A 46 8.43 -3.79 1.87
C LYS A 46 9.79 -3.22 2.19
N PHE A 47 9.94 -2.67 3.40
CA PHE A 47 11.27 -2.31 3.88
C PHE A 47 12.18 -3.54 3.78
N THR A 48 13.35 -3.32 3.22
CA THR A 48 14.45 -4.27 3.22
C THR A 48 14.95 -4.49 4.65
N LEU A 49 15.66 -5.58 4.87
CA LEU A 49 16.30 -5.83 6.17
C LEU A 49 17.32 -4.74 6.53
N GLU A 50 17.93 -4.12 5.53
CA GLU A 50 18.89 -3.03 5.72
C GLU A 50 18.20 -1.74 6.16
N GLU A 51 17.12 -1.34 5.48
CA GLU A 51 16.30 -0.18 5.88
C GLU A 51 15.75 -0.33 7.30
N LEU A 52 15.33 -1.54 7.69
CA LEU A 52 14.88 -1.81 9.06
C LEU A 52 16.03 -1.72 10.08
N ARG A 53 17.24 -2.15 9.72
CA ARG A 53 18.41 -2.03 10.60
C ARG A 53 18.82 -0.57 10.79
N GLU A 54 18.86 0.21 9.71
CA GLU A 54 19.16 1.63 9.76
C GLU A 54 18.13 2.39 10.58
N PHE A 55 16.83 2.11 10.36
CA PHE A 55 15.75 2.70 11.16
C PHE A 55 15.91 2.39 12.65
N ASN A 56 16.16 1.12 13.00
CA ASN A 56 16.35 0.73 14.39
C ASN A 56 17.58 1.40 15.01
N ALA A 57 18.70 1.46 14.29
CA ALA A 57 19.91 2.15 14.76
C ALA A 57 19.66 3.65 14.98
N ALA A 58 18.88 4.29 14.10
CA ALA A 58 18.50 5.69 14.26
C ALA A 58 17.59 5.91 15.47
N CYS A 59 16.65 5.00 15.74
CA CYS A 59 15.83 5.03 16.95
C CYS A 59 16.66 4.85 18.22
N ASP A 60 17.57 3.87 18.21
CA ASP A 60 18.46 3.59 19.34
C ASP A 60 19.39 4.78 19.63
N ALA A 61 19.93 5.44 18.59
CA ALA A 61 20.75 6.63 18.73
C ALA A 61 19.99 7.85 19.29
N ARG A 62 18.68 7.92 19.04
CA ARG A 62 17.80 8.99 19.56
C ARG A 62 17.19 8.66 20.92
N ARG A 63 17.42 7.44 21.43
CA ARG A 63 16.93 7.01 22.72
C ARG A 63 17.51 7.91 23.81
N SER A 64 16.63 8.52 24.58
CA SER A 64 17.00 9.29 25.75
C SER A 64 16.97 8.40 26.99
N ASP A 65 17.90 8.61 27.91
CA ASP A 65 17.85 8.02 29.26
C ASP A 65 16.81 8.69 30.16
N ALA A 66 16.09 9.69 29.63
CA ALA A 66 14.97 10.31 30.33
C ALA A 66 13.88 9.27 30.64
N PRO A 67 13.21 9.38 31.80
CA PRO A 67 12.09 8.50 32.13
C PRO A 67 11.00 8.60 31.07
N GLU A 68 10.44 7.45 30.69
CA GLU A 68 9.27 7.43 29.83
C GLU A 68 8.10 8.19 30.51
N PRO A 69 7.35 9.02 29.77
CA PRO A 69 6.19 9.70 30.31
C PRO A 69 5.15 8.67 30.77
N ASP A 70 4.40 9.01 31.82
CA ASP A 70 3.25 8.21 32.21
C ASP A 70 2.19 8.20 31.09
N TRP A 71 1.25 7.26 31.19
CA TRP A 71 0.25 7.05 30.15
C TRP A 71 -0.64 8.28 29.90
N GLU A 72 -0.94 9.07 30.93
CA GLU A 72 -1.75 10.28 30.77
C GLU A 72 -0.97 11.38 30.04
N GLU A 73 0.32 11.51 30.36
CA GLU A 73 1.21 12.44 29.69
C GLU A 73 1.47 12.04 28.23
N ALA A 74 1.68 10.76 27.96
CA ALA A 74 1.82 10.25 26.59
C ALA A 74 0.60 10.57 25.72
N LYS A 75 -0.62 10.42 26.26
CA LYS A 75 -1.86 10.81 25.56
C LYS A 75 -1.92 12.30 25.26
N ARG A 76 -1.47 13.16 26.19
CA ARG A 76 -1.39 14.62 25.97
C ARG A 76 -0.41 14.96 24.84
N ILE A 77 0.78 14.36 24.84
CA ILE A 77 1.81 14.56 23.80
C ILE A 77 1.30 14.14 22.42
N ILE A 78 0.66 12.96 22.32
CA ILE A 78 0.10 12.46 21.05
C ILE A 78 -1.02 13.39 20.54
N ALA A 79 -1.91 13.85 21.42
CA ALA A 79 -2.98 14.76 21.05
C ALA A 79 -2.43 16.11 20.54
N ALA A 80 -1.40 16.66 21.21
CA ALA A 80 -0.74 17.89 20.79
C ALA A 80 -0.03 17.73 19.43
N SER A 81 0.63 16.59 19.20
CA SER A 81 1.34 16.29 17.95
C SER A 81 0.39 16.16 16.74
N LYS A 82 -0.82 15.63 16.95
CA LYS A 82 -1.86 15.57 15.90
C LYS A 82 -2.31 16.97 15.44
N ILE A 83 -2.30 17.94 16.34
CA ILE A 83 -2.67 19.33 16.03
C ILE A 83 -1.51 20.03 15.30
N ALA A 84 -0.26 19.76 15.70
CA ALA A 84 0.92 20.35 15.06
C ALA A 84 1.15 19.83 13.63
N GLY A 85 0.86 18.54 13.35
CA GLY A 85 1.00 17.95 12.02
C GLY A 85 -0.08 18.36 10.99
N LEU A 86 -1.02 19.23 11.35
CA LEU A 86 -2.03 19.81 10.45
C LEU A 86 -1.67 21.24 10.01
N GLY A 87 -0.50 21.75 10.41
CA GLY A 87 -0.03 23.11 10.12
C GLY A 87 1.08 23.22 9.06
N GLU A 88 1.49 22.11 8.43
CA GLU A 88 2.36 22.10 7.24
C GLU A 88 1.60 21.62 6.00
#